data_AF-A0A4V5MS68-F1
#
_entry.id   AF-A0A4V5MS68-F1
#
_cell.length_a   1.000
_cell.length_b   1.000
_cell.length_c   1.000
_cell.angle_alpha   90.00
_cell.angle_beta   90.00
_cell.angle_gamma   90.00
#
_symmetry.space_group_name_H-M   'P 1'
#
loop_
_entity.id
_entity.type
_entity.pdbx_description
1 polymer ?
#
loop_
_entity_poly.entity_id
_entity_poly.type
_entity_poly.pdbx_seq_one_letter_code
_entity_poly.pdbx_strand_id
1 'polypeptide(L)'
;MRSFPPVSYLAGHTPQSRVSRYFLVCYLLIILLLSFYPFSGWRYNGEPIFAFYSYPRPYYFTFFDNFANVMAYVPLGLVLVQWMRRRWFAWPLSVAGGVGLSASVEFIQQFLPDRVASNLDILANGAGAVIGATLALFIGSRSWQRRWLVFRHNYLVPSAISEWGLVWVGLWYVTQCDPSVPFLGVVVEAVALPQPFVSPMANARLFLDLLESSGVALHLLGLAMFVAILVRHQRHVVPAMFGTLAVGLLLKLLFAGMMLKRAEFFAWINENVVIGALAGLLLVAVCARLNRRLRALLGALSLGAALGVSWAWPLAPQLSATLSLFRWQYGHLQHFSGMAALVGDIWPYGAIAMMLATVFRLWEE
;
A
#
# COMPACT_ATOMS: atom_id res chain seq x y z
N MET A 1 24.63 -2.83 24.37
CA MET A 1 23.82 -3.55 25.38
C MET A 1 22.84 -4.46 24.65
N ARG A 2 22.89 -5.79 24.86
CA ARG A 2 21.89 -6.72 24.32
C ARG A 2 20.59 -6.48 25.09
N SER A 3 19.57 -5.89 24.44
CA SER A 3 18.25 -5.73 25.07
C SER A 3 17.62 -7.10 25.25
N PHE A 4 17.64 -7.63 26.48
CA PHE A 4 16.91 -8.84 26.80
C PHE A 4 15.40 -8.51 26.83
N PRO A 5 14.53 -9.35 26.27
CA PRO A 5 13.10 -9.18 26.45
C PRO A 5 12.76 -9.26 27.96
N PRO A 6 11.80 -8.48 28.47
CA PRO A 6 11.47 -8.45 29.89
C PRO A 6 11.05 -9.82 30.43
N VAL A 7 11.18 -10.05 31.74
CA VAL A 7 10.96 -11.36 32.41
C VAL A 7 9.58 -11.96 32.12
N SER A 8 8.56 -11.14 31.85
CA SER A 8 7.24 -11.58 31.38
C SER A 8 7.25 -12.38 30.08
N TYR A 9 8.30 -12.28 29.25
CA TYR A 9 8.49 -13.07 28.02
C TYR A 9 8.95 -14.51 28.28
N LEU A 10 9.56 -14.79 29.43
CA LEU A 10 9.90 -16.15 29.84
C LEU A 10 8.65 -16.91 30.33
N ALA A 11 7.61 -16.17 30.74
CA ALA A 11 6.37 -16.70 31.28
C ALA A 11 5.30 -17.01 30.20
N GLY A 12 5.66 -17.66 29.10
CA GLY A 12 4.76 -18.43 28.22
C GLY A 12 3.55 -17.75 27.52
N HIS A 13 3.17 -16.52 27.87
CA HIS A 13 1.92 -15.87 27.44
C HIS A 13 2.21 -14.56 26.70
N THR A 14 3.09 -14.60 25.71
CA THR A 14 3.25 -13.44 24.82
C THR A 14 1.97 -13.27 23.99
N PRO A 15 1.27 -12.13 24.10
CA PRO A 15 0.11 -11.87 23.25
C PRO A 15 0.55 -11.88 21.79
N GLN A 16 -0.17 -12.64 20.95
CA GLN A 16 0.09 -12.72 19.52
C GLN A 16 -0.08 -11.33 18.91
N SER A 17 0.85 -10.93 18.04
CA SER A 17 0.75 -9.63 17.37
C SER A 17 -0.52 -9.58 16.52
N ARG A 18 -1.25 -8.47 16.60
CA ARG A 18 -2.46 -8.26 15.79
C ARG A 18 -2.16 -7.83 14.37
N VAL A 19 -0.89 -7.51 14.06
CA VAL A 19 -0.41 -7.09 12.74
C VAL A 19 -0.81 -8.09 11.65
N SER A 20 -0.64 -9.39 11.87
CA SER A 20 -1.05 -10.41 10.89
C SER A 20 -2.55 -10.38 10.63
N ARG A 21 -3.38 -10.17 11.67
CA ARG A 21 -4.84 -10.07 11.51
C ARG A 21 -5.23 -8.82 10.73
N TYR A 22 -4.63 -7.68 11.05
CA TYR A 22 -4.90 -6.41 10.38
C TYR A 22 -4.44 -6.45 8.92
N PHE A 23 -3.24 -6.97 8.66
CA PHE A 23 -2.72 -7.16 7.31
C PHE A 23 -3.61 -8.10 6.50
N LEU A 24 -4.05 -9.24 7.07
CA LEU A 24 -4.95 -10.17 6.39
C LEU A 24 -6.24 -9.48 5.95
N VAL A 25 -6.88 -8.69 6.82
CA VAL A 25 -8.12 -7.98 6.48
C VAL A 25 -7.88 -6.96 5.36
N CYS A 26 -6.86 -6.11 5.48
CA CYS A 26 -6.54 -5.14 4.43
C CYS A 26 -6.20 -5.83 3.10
N TYR A 27 -5.41 -6.89 3.15
CA TYR A 27 -4.93 -7.57 1.95
C TYR A 27 -6.05 -8.34 1.23
N LEU A 28 -6.94 -9.00 1.99
CA LEU A 28 -8.15 -9.63 1.42
C LEU A 28 -9.05 -8.59 0.76
N LEU A 29 -9.26 -7.43 1.40
CA LEU A 29 -10.06 -6.36 0.80
C LEU A 29 -9.43 -5.86 -0.50
N ILE A 30 -8.10 -5.68 -0.54
CA ILE A 30 -7.38 -5.26 -1.75
C ILE A 30 -7.53 -6.30 -2.86
N ILE A 31 -7.32 -7.60 -2.58
CA ILE A 31 -7.50 -8.67 -3.56
C ILE A 31 -8.92 -8.64 -4.11
N LEU A 32 -9.94 -8.62 -3.25
CA LEU A 32 -11.35 -8.66 -3.67
C LEU A 32 -11.74 -7.42 -4.48
N LEU A 33 -11.35 -6.22 -4.03
CA LEU A 33 -11.64 -4.98 -4.75
C LEU A 33 -10.98 -4.97 -6.13
N LEU A 34 -9.74 -5.45 -6.23
CA LEU A 34 -9.02 -5.51 -7.49
C LEU A 34 -9.61 -6.55 -8.44
N SER A 35 -9.95 -7.73 -7.93
CA SER A 35 -10.51 -8.83 -8.73
C SER A 35 -11.90 -8.53 -9.26
N PHE A 36 -12.71 -7.73 -8.55
CA PHE A 36 -14.08 -7.39 -8.94
C PHE A 36 -14.20 -6.05 -9.68
N TYR A 37 -13.08 -5.40 -10.01
CA TYR A 37 -13.08 -4.22 -10.86
C TYR A 37 -13.12 -4.61 -12.36
N PRO A 38 -13.91 -3.93 -13.22
CA PRO A 38 -14.81 -2.82 -12.91
C PRO A 38 -16.12 -3.29 -12.24
N PHE A 39 -16.70 -2.44 -11.38
CA PHE A 39 -17.95 -2.74 -10.65
C PHE A 39 -19.24 -2.52 -11.49
N SER A 40 -19.13 -2.51 -12.82
CA SER A 40 -20.23 -2.23 -13.74
C SER A 40 -20.12 -3.08 -15.01
N GLY A 41 -21.23 -3.24 -15.74
CA GLY A 41 -21.27 -4.01 -16.99
C GLY A 41 -21.26 -5.52 -16.81
N TRP A 42 -21.55 -6.02 -15.60
CA TRP A 42 -21.55 -7.45 -15.30
C TRP A 42 -22.69 -8.13 -16.03
N ARG A 43 -22.37 -9.21 -16.75
CA ARG A 43 -23.32 -9.95 -17.58
C ARG A 43 -22.91 -11.40 -17.69
N TYR A 44 -23.90 -12.28 -17.76
CA TYR A 44 -23.66 -13.67 -18.15
C TYR A 44 -23.33 -13.73 -19.63
N ASN A 45 -22.24 -14.40 -19.99
CA ASN A 45 -21.74 -14.50 -21.36
C ASN A 45 -22.36 -15.66 -22.15
N GLY A 46 -23.19 -16.50 -21.53
CA GLY A 46 -23.84 -17.65 -22.17
C GLY A 46 -23.07 -18.97 -22.07
N GLU A 47 -21.82 -18.94 -21.61
CA GLU A 47 -20.98 -20.14 -21.43
C GLU A 47 -21.40 -20.94 -20.19
N PRO A 48 -21.31 -22.29 -20.21
CA PRO A 48 -21.64 -23.08 -19.03
C PRO A 48 -20.80 -22.65 -17.82
N ILE A 49 -21.49 -22.35 -16.72
CA ILE A 49 -20.95 -21.73 -15.48
C ILE A 49 -19.72 -22.45 -14.88
N PHE A 50 -19.55 -23.75 -15.15
CA PHE A 50 -18.43 -24.55 -14.62
C PHE A 50 -17.42 -24.98 -15.70
N ALA A 51 -17.61 -24.59 -16.97
CA ALA A 51 -16.77 -25.04 -18.08
C ALA A 51 -15.29 -24.65 -17.90
N PHE A 52 -15.02 -23.50 -17.31
CA PHE A 52 -13.66 -22.98 -17.18
C PHE A 52 -12.73 -23.87 -16.33
N TYR A 53 -13.28 -24.68 -15.42
CA TYR A 53 -12.49 -25.62 -14.63
C TYR A 53 -11.78 -26.67 -15.49
N SER A 54 -12.37 -27.04 -16.64
CA SER A 54 -11.88 -28.09 -17.54
C SER A 54 -11.28 -27.59 -18.85
N TYR A 55 -11.10 -26.27 -19.03
CA TYR A 55 -10.46 -25.75 -20.24
C TYR A 55 -9.07 -26.36 -20.47
N PRO A 56 -8.74 -26.75 -21.73
CA PRO A 56 -7.44 -27.30 -22.07
C PRO A 56 -6.33 -26.27 -21.78
N ARG A 57 -5.22 -26.73 -21.22
CA ARG A 57 -4.13 -25.85 -20.78
C ARG A 57 -3.03 -25.82 -21.85
N PRO A 58 -2.53 -24.64 -22.30
CA PRO A 58 -3.00 -23.28 -22.00
C PRO A 58 -4.06 -22.78 -22.99
N TYR A 59 -5.22 -22.32 -22.48
CA TYR A 59 -6.24 -21.64 -23.28
C TYR A 59 -5.94 -20.13 -23.44
N TYR A 60 -5.46 -19.50 -22.35
CA TYR A 60 -4.86 -18.16 -22.33
C TYR A 60 -3.61 -18.20 -21.42
N PHE A 61 -2.44 -17.79 -21.93
CA PHE A 61 -1.20 -17.81 -21.16
C PHE A 61 -0.31 -16.62 -21.52
N THR A 62 0.05 -15.83 -20.51
CA THR A 62 1.26 -15.02 -20.55
C THR A 62 2.10 -15.31 -19.31
N PHE A 63 3.42 -15.31 -19.45
CA PHE A 63 4.32 -15.57 -18.32
C PHE A 63 4.16 -14.52 -17.22
N PHE A 64 3.96 -13.26 -17.61
CA PHE A 64 3.81 -12.15 -16.67
C PHE A 64 2.53 -12.25 -15.85
N ASP A 65 1.39 -12.60 -16.47
CA ASP A 65 0.11 -12.68 -15.76
C ASP A 65 0.14 -13.79 -14.69
N ASN A 66 0.67 -14.96 -15.05
CA ASN A 66 0.84 -16.06 -14.11
C ASN A 66 1.81 -15.69 -12.97
N PHE A 67 2.92 -15.03 -13.29
CA PHE A 67 3.87 -14.57 -12.28
C PHE A 67 3.23 -13.56 -11.31
N ALA A 68 2.48 -12.58 -11.83
CA ALA A 68 1.77 -11.59 -11.02
C ALA A 68 0.74 -12.24 -10.08
N ASN A 69 -0.03 -13.20 -10.59
CA ASN A 69 -0.99 -13.99 -9.81
C ASN A 69 -0.33 -14.77 -8.67
N VAL A 70 0.78 -15.47 -8.96
CA VAL A 70 1.60 -16.13 -7.93
C VAL A 70 2.03 -15.11 -6.88
N MET A 71 2.63 -13.98 -7.30
CA MET A 71 3.13 -12.95 -6.36
C MET A 71 2.02 -12.32 -5.52
N ALA A 72 0.81 -12.14 -6.06
CA ALA A 72 -0.34 -11.61 -5.34
C ALA A 72 -0.87 -12.57 -4.26
N TYR A 73 -0.72 -13.88 -4.42
CA TYR A 73 -1.18 -14.86 -3.42
C TYR A 73 -0.11 -15.27 -2.40
N VAL A 74 1.18 -14.94 -2.64
CA VAL A 74 2.27 -15.20 -1.66
C VAL A 74 2.00 -14.53 -0.31
N PRO A 75 1.70 -13.21 -0.21
CA PRO A 75 1.45 -12.58 1.09
C PRO A 75 0.20 -13.13 1.78
N LEU A 76 -0.82 -13.53 1.00
CA LEU A 76 -2.04 -14.13 1.53
C LEU A 76 -1.76 -15.48 2.21
N GLY A 77 -1.06 -16.39 1.52
CA GLY A 77 -0.68 -17.68 2.10
C GLY A 77 0.21 -17.51 3.34
N LEU A 78 1.12 -16.55 3.32
CA LEU A 78 1.98 -16.26 4.46
C LEU A 78 1.16 -15.81 5.68
N VAL A 79 0.29 -14.82 5.49
CA VAL A 79 -0.42 -14.22 6.62
C VAL A 79 -1.50 -15.13 7.18
N LEU A 80 -2.15 -15.97 6.36
CA LEU A 80 -3.14 -16.96 6.81
C LEU A 80 -2.51 -17.95 7.79
N VAL A 81 -1.31 -18.47 7.50
CA VAL A 81 -0.57 -19.34 8.44
C VAL A 81 -0.28 -18.61 9.75
N GLN A 82 0.17 -17.34 9.67
CA GLN A 82 0.55 -16.55 10.85
C GLN A 82 -0.65 -16.10 11.70
N TRP A 83 -1.83 -15.99 11.10
CA TRP A 83 -3.08 -15.67 11.77
C TRP A 83 -3.62 -16.86 12.59
N MET A 84 -3.45 -18.09 12.09
CA MET A 84 -3.95 -19.29 12.75
C MET A 84 -3.16 -19.65 14.02
N ARG A 85 -3.86 -19.91 15.12
CA ARG A 85 -3.25 -20.32 16.40
C ARG A 85 -2.72 -21.75 16.39
N ARG A 86 -3.39 -22.65 15.67
CA ARG A 86 -3.05 -24.08 15.58
C ARG A 86 -2.10 -24.32 14.40
N ARG A 87 -0.80 -24.33 14.68
CA ARG A 87 0.25 -24.37 13.63
C ARG A 87 0.28 -25.61 12.76
N TRP A 88 -0.17 -26.76 13.27
CA TRP A 88 -0.07 -28.04 12.57
C TRP A 88 -1.06 -28.18 11.39
N PHE A 89 -2.21 -27.50 11.45
CA PHE A 89 -3.14 -27.40 10.32
C PHE A 89 -3.03 -26.06 9.57
N ALA A 90 -2.21 -25.13 10.05
CA ALA A 90 -2.16 -23.78 9.51
C ALA A 90 -1.72 -23.78 8.05
N TRP A 91 -0.71 -24.59 7.70
CA TRP A 91 -0.22 -24.71 6.32
C TRP A 91 -1.28 -25.26 5.36
N PRO A 92 -1.87 -26.47 5.58
CA PRO A 92 -2.84 -27.01 4.63
C PRO A 92 -4.11 -26.16 4.55
N LEU A 93 -4.58 -25.59 5.66
CA LEU A 93 -5.76 -24.72 5.66
C LEU A 93 -5.49 -23.38 4.97
N SER A 94 -4.27 -22.85 5.07
CA SER A 94 -3.87 -21.65 4.33
C SER A 94 -3.85 -21.90 2.82
N VAL A 95 -3.30 -23.03 2.38
CA VAL A 95 -3.28 -23.39 0.95
C VAL A 95 -4.70 -23.60 0.44
N ALA A 96 -5.52 -24.38 1.16
CA ALA A 96 -6.91 -24.59 0.81
C ALA A 96 -7.72 -23.27 0.80
N GLY A 97 -7.47 -22.38 1.76
CA GLY A 97 -8.09 -21.05 1.82
C GLY A 97 -7.70 -20.15 0.64
N GLY A 98 -6.42 -20.15 0.24
CA GLY A 98 -5.95 -19.41 -0.92
C GLY A 98 -6.55 -19.94 -2.23
N VAL A 99 -6.52 -21.26 -2.43
CA VAL A 99 -7.13 -21.91 -3.62
C VAL A 99 -8.64 -21.69 -3.63
N GLY A 100 -9.32 -21.84 -2.49
CA GLY A 100 -10.77 -21.62 -2.36
C GLY A 100 -11.18 -20.16 -2.62
N LEU A 101 -10.37 -19.20 -2.17
CA LEU A 101 -10.56 -17.79 -2.50
C LEU A 101 -10.39 -17.57 -4.01
N SER A 102 -9.32 -18.09 -4.61
CA SER A 102 -9.09 -17.97 -6.05
C SER A 102 -10.21 -18.59 -6.87
N ALA A 103 -10.67 -19.79 -6.52
CA ALA A 103 -11.78 -20.45 -7.21
C ALA A 103 -13.08 -19.65 -7.09
N SER A 104 -13.37 -19.08 -5.91
CA SER A 104 -14.52 -18.19 -5.71
C SER A 104 -14.41 -16.92 -6.54
N VAL A 105 -13.22 -16.31 -6.59
CA VAL A 105 -12.96 -15.10 -7.37
C VAL A 105 -13.13 -15.37 -8.87
N GLU A 106 -12.49 -16.41 -9.40
CA GLU A 106 -12.60 -16.81 -10.81
C GLU A 106 -14.05 -17.16 -11.19
N PHE A 107 -14.76 -17.87 -10.31
CA PHE A 107 -16.17 -18.16 -10.51
C PHE A 107 -17.03 -16.90 -10.62
N ILE A 108 -16.74 -15.85 -9.84
CA ILE A 108 -17.45 -14.59 -9.93
C ILE A 108 -17.01 -13.80 -11.17
N GLN A 109 -15.73 -13.87 -11.54
CA GLN A 109 -15.16 -13.15 -12.67
C GLN A 109 -15.70 -13.58 -14.04
N GLN A 110 -16.32 -14.76 -14.15
CA GLN A 110 -17.03 -15.14 -15.38
C GLN A 110 -18.17 -14.17 -15.77
N PHE A 111 -18.67 -13.39 -14.81
CA PHE A 111 -19.71 -12.39 -15.04
C PHE A 111 -19.15 -10.99 -15.31
N LEU A 112 -17.83 -10.78 -15.21
CA LEU A 112 -17.22 -9.49 -15.53
C LEU A 112 -17.14 -9.28 -17.05
N PRO A 113 -17.31 -8.04 -17.54
CA PRO A 113 -17.06 -7.72 -18.94
C PRO A 113 -15.58 -7.96 -19.29
N ASP A 114 -15.32 -8.52 -20.47
CA ASP A 114 -13.98 -8.70 -21.05
C ASP A 114 -13.00 -9.54 -20.21
N ARG A 115 -13.51 -10.30 -19.24
CA ARG A 115 -12.75 -11.29 -18.45
C ARG A 115 -13.24 -12.69 -18.73
N VAL A 116 -12.28 -13.61 -18.88
CA VAL A 116 -12.55 -15.04 -19.02
C VAL A 116 -11.95 -15.73 -17.80
N ALA A 117 -12.80 -16.40 -17.03
CA ALA A 117 -12.36 -17.18 -15.88
C ALA A 117 -11.39 -18.30 -16.31
N SER A 118 -10.38 -18.59 -15.50
CA SER A 118 -9.26 -19.43 -15.88
C SER A 118 -8.86 -20.43 -14.80
N ASN A 119 -8.82 -21.72 -15.15
CA ASN A 119 -8.25 -22.74 -14.27
C ASN A 119 -6.74 -22.57 -14.04
N LEU A 120 -6.04 -21.89 -14.96
CA LEU A 120 -4.61 -21.61 -14.84
C LEU A 120 -4.36 -20.55 -13.75
N ASP A 121 -5.24 -19.55 -13.64
CA ASP A 121 -5.14 -18.52 -12.61
C ASP A 121 -5.35 -19.10 -11.21
N ILE A 122 -6.28 -20.06 -11.05
CA ILE A 122 -6.44 -20.83 -9.81
C ILE A 122 -5.14 -21.56 -9.44
N LEU A 123 -4.46 -22.16 -10.41
CA LEU A 123 -3.20 -22.86 -10.17
C LEU A 123 -2.06 -21.89 -9.80
N ALA A 124 -1.96 -20.77 -10.51
CA ALA A 124 -0.96 -19.73 -10.24
C ALA A 124 -1.15 -19.13 -8.84
N ASN A 125 -2.38 -18.74 -8.50
CA ASN A 125 -2.74 -18.24 -7.17
C ASN A 125 -2.53 -19.30 -6.09
N GLY A 126 -2.88 -20.56 -6.37
CA GLY A 126 -2.61 -21.70 -5.48
C GLY A 126 -1.12 -21.92 -5.22
N ALA A 127 -0.28 -21.83 -6.26
CA ALA A 127 1.18 -21.90 -6.12
C ALA A 127 1.73 -20.74 -5.28
N GLY A 128 1.20 -19.52 -5.47
CA GLY A 128 1.48 -18.38 -4.61
C GLY A 128 1.14 -18.66 -3.15
N ALA A 129 -0.05 -19.20 -2.88
CA ALA A 129 -0.48 -19.56 -1.53
C ALA A 129 0.42 -20.63 -0.89
N VAL A 130 0.89 -21.62 -1.65
CA VAL A 130 1.86 -22.65 -1.21
C VAL A 130 3.20 -22.02 -0.82
N ILE A 131 3.75 -21.16 -1.69
CA ILE A 131 5.02 -20.47 -1.43
C ILE A 131 4.88 -19.61 -0.17
N GLY A 132 3.82 -18.81 -0.09
CA GLY A 132 3.52 -17.97 1.07
C GLY A 132 3.41 -18.75 2.38
N ALA A 133 2.59 -19.81 2.39
CA ALA A 133 2.39 -20.66 3.55
C ALA A 133 3.70 -21.32 4.00
N THR A 134 4.57 -21.70 3.06
CA THR A 134 5.89 -22.27 3.35
C THR A 134 6.84 -21.23 3.93
N LEU A 135 6.88 -20.00 3.37
CA LEU A 135 7.65 -18.88 3.91
C LEU A 135 7.22 -18.53 5.36
N ALA A 136 5.93 -18.64 5.67
CA ALA A 136 5.43 -18.42 7.02
C ALA A 136 5.99 -19.41 8.04
N LEU A 137 6.36 -20.64 7.66
CA LEU A 137 7.01 -21.58 8.58
C LEU A 137 8.40 -21.08 9.00
N PHE A 138 9.15 -20.46 8.08
CA PHE A 138 10.45 -19.86 8.38
C PHE A 138 10.32 -18.60 9.25
N ILE A 139 9.42 -17.68 8.89
CA ILE A 139 9.18 -16.42 9.60
C ILE A 139 8.48 -16.66 10.95
N GLY A 140 7.69 -17.73 11.05
CA GLY A 140 7.02 -18.20 12.27
C GLY A 140 7.96 -18.90 13.25
N SER A 141 9.24 -19.07 12.93
CA SER A 141 10.22 -19.65 13.85
C SER A 141 10.37 -18.81 15.13
N ARG A 142 10.71 -19.47 16.24
CA ARG A 142 10.88 -18.81 17.55
C ARG A 142 11.90 -17.67 17.51
N SER A 143 12.94 -17.80 16.70
CA SER A 143 13.98 -16.77 16.51
C SER A 143 13.41 -15.51 15.88
N TRP A 144 12.65 -15.64 14.78
CA TRP A 144 12.01 -14.50 14.10
C TRP A 144 10.93 -13.86 14.94
N GLN A 145 10.08 -14.65 15.61
CA GLN A 145 9.09 -14.11 16.54
C GLN A 145 9.74 -13.32 17.66
N ARG A 146 10.83 -13.82 18.25
CA ARG A 146 11.58 -13.09 19.27
C ARG A 146 12.16 -11.78 18.74
N ARG A 147 12.79 -11.81 17.54
CA ARG A 147 13.32 -10.59 16.90
C ARG A 147 12.23 -9.55 16.65
N TRP A 148 11.08 -9.98 16.13
CA TRP A 148 9.92 -9.13 15.91
C TRP A 148 9.41 -8.50 17.20
N LEU A 149 9.29 -9.29 18.27
CA LEU A 149 8.85 -8.80 19.58
C LEU A 149 9.83 -7.79 20.18
N VAL A 150 11.14 -8.05 20.10
CA VAL A 150 12.19 -7.13 20.57
C VAL A 150 12.14 -5.82 19.76
N PHE A 151 12.00 -5.91 18.43
CA PHE A 151 11.83 -4.74 17.57
C PHE A 151 10.61 -3.91 18.00
N ARG A 152 9.44 -4.55 18.13
CA ARG A 152 8.21 -3.87 18.56
C ARG A 152 8.37 -3.18 19.91
N HIS A 153 8.95 -3.88 20.88
CA HIS A 153 9.13 -3.34 22.22
C HIS A 153 10.09 -2.13 22.26
N ASN A 154 11.17 -2.19 21.48
CA ASN A 154 12.21 -1.17 21.48
C ASN A 154 11.83 0.08 20.65
N TYR A 155 11.08 -0.09 19.56
CA TYR A 155 10.85 0.97 18.60
C TYR A 155 9.41 1.49 18.56
N LEU A 156 8.40 0.66 18.83
CA LEU A 156 7.00 1.02 18.64
C LEU A 156 6.27 1.28 19.95
N VAL A 157 5.30 2.20 19.89
CA VAL A 157 4.39 2.43 21.01
C VAL A 157 3.58 1.15 21.27
N PRO A 158 3.43 0.68 22.52
CA PRO A 158 2.66 -0.53 22.82
C PRO A 158 1.15 -0.26 22.78
N SER A 159 0.59 0.00 21.59
CA SER A 159 -0.85 0.22 21.38
C SER A 159 -1.36 -0.50 20.14
N ALA A 160 -2.68 -0.69 20.02
CA ALA A 160 -3.27 -1.26 18.80
C ALA A 160 -3.10 -0.32 17.60
N ILE A 161 -3.11 1.00 17.81
CA ILE A 161 -2.82 2.02 16.79
C ILE A 161 -1.46 1.77 16.16
N SER A 162 -0.42 1.42 16.92
CA SER A 162 0.91 1.20 16.33
C SER A 162 0.96 -0.04 15.44
N GLU A 163 0.25 -1.10 15.81
CA GLU A 163 0.14 -2.33 15.00
C GLU A 163 -0.65 -2.08 13.72
N TRP A 164 -1.78 -1.36 13.78
CA TRP A 164 -2.50 -0.89 12.60
C TRP A 164 -1.63 0.02 11.74
N GLY A 165 -0.88 0.92 12.38
CA GLY A 165 -0.11 1.93 11.70
C GLY A 165 1.05 1.33 10.92
N LEU A 166 1.65 0.25 11.41
CA LEU A 166 2.62 -0.53 10.64
C LEU A 166 2.03 -1.10 9.36
N VAL A 167 0.82 -1.68 9.42
CA VAL A 167 0.13 -2.20 8.24
C VAL A 167 -0.16 -1.06 7.28
N TRP A 168 -0.61 0.09 7.81
CA TRP A 168 -0.89 1.28 7.02
C TRP A 168 0.37 1.86 6.36
N VAL A 169 1.53 1.91 7.04
CA VAL A 169 2.82 2.24 6.39
C VAL A 169 3.16 1.23 5.28
N GLY A 170 2.86 -0.05 5.50
CA GLY A 170 2.95 -1.08 4.46
C GLY A 170 2.14 -0.75 3.21
N LEU A 171 0.89 -0.30 3.39
CA LEU A 171 0.03 0.15 2.30
C LEU A 171 0.59 1.41 1.61
N TRP A 172 1.20 2.33 2.35
CA TRP A 172 1.88 3.49 1.75
C TRP A 172 3.01 3.06 0.80
N TYR A 173 3.79 2.02 1.15
CA TYR A 173 4.81 1.52 0.23
C TYR A 173 4.22 0.96 -1.07
N VAL A 174 3.03 0.35 -1.02
CA VAL A 174 2.34 -0.15 -2.22
C VAL A 174 2.03 0.99 -3.19
N THR A 175 1.68 2.18 -2.69
CA THR A 175 1.43 3.35 -3.55
C THR A 175 2.69 3.82 -4.27
N GLN A 176 3.87 3.57 -3.71
CA GLN A 176 5.15 3.92 -4.34
C GLN A 176 5.55 2.96 -5.46
N CYS A 177 4.94 1.77 -5.53
CA CYS A 177 5.23 0.79 -6.57
C CYS A 177 4.66 1.18 -7.95
N ASP A 178 3.70 2.10 -8.02
CA ASP A 178 3.28 2.68 -9.31
C ASP A 178 4.25 3.79 -9.71
N PRO A 179 5.10 3.60 -10.74
CA PRO A 179 6.10 4.58 -11.11
C PRO A 179 5.54 5.73 -11.96
N SER A 180 4.27 5.67 -12.38
CA SER A 180 3.64 6.71 -13.22
C SER A 180 3.22 7.97 -12.45
N VAL A 181 3.07 7.86 -11.12
CA VAL A 181 2.76 8.99 -10.24
C VAL A 181 4.05 9.55 -9.64
N PRO A 182 4.19 10.85 -9.34
CA PRO A 182 5.37 11.36 -8.64
C PRO A 182 5.56 10.76 -7.24
N PHE A 183 6.77 10.87 -6.70
CA PHE A 183 7.05 10.44 -5.32
C PHE A 183 6.16 11.23 -4.35
N LEU A 184 5.63 10.55 -3.31
CA LEU A 184 4.60 11.10 -2.38
C LEU A 184 3.20 11.33 -2.98
N GLY A 185 2.95 10.94 -4.24
CA GLY A 185 1.59 10.83 -4.79
C GLY A 185 0.99 12.14 -5.32
N VAL A 186 1.78 13.20 -5.43
CA VAL A 186 1.29 14.53 -5.84
C VAL A 186 1.51 14.69 -7.33
N VAL A 187 0.44 14.89 -8.09
CA VAL A 187 0.52 15.14 -9.53
C VAL A 187 0.09 16.57 -9.81
N VAL A 188 0.95 17.36 -10.46
CA VAL A 188 0.49 18.48 -11.29
C VAL A 188 1.42 18.67 -12.48
N GLU A 189 1.07 18.13 -13.65
CA GLU A 189 1.56 18.69 -14.91
C GLU A 189 0.39 18.97 -15.85
N ALA A 190 -0.30 20.08 -15.57
CA ALA A 190 -1.25 20.69 -16.49
C ALA A 190 -0.62 21.97 -17.06
N VAL A 191 -0.52 22.07 -18.40
CA VAL A 191 -0.04 23.29 -19.08
C VAL A 191 -1.00 24.48 -18.83
N ALA A 192 -2.26 24.18 -18.55
CA ALA A 192 -3.30 25.12 -18.13
C ALA A 192 -4.36 24.38 -17.29
N LEU A 193 -5.09 25.12 -16.43
CA LEU A 193 -6.22 24.56 -15.69
C LEU A 193 -7.31 24.07 -16.66
N PRO A 194 -7.80 22.82 -16.51
CA PRO A 194 -8.91 22.34 -17.31
C PRO A 194 -10.19 23.10 -16.97
N GLN A 195 -11.01 23.38 -17.98
CA GLN A 195 -12.36 23.92 -17.74
C GLN A 195 -13.19 22.90 -16.92
N PRO A 196 -14.03 23.33 -15.97
CA PRO A 196 -14.45 24.70 -15.68
C PRO A 196 -13.61 25.43 -14.61
N PHE A 197 -12.44 24.90 -14.23
CA PHE A 197 -11.67 25.44 -13.12
C PHE A 197 -10.95 26.75 -13.50
N VAL A 198 -11.09 27.76 -12.64
CA VAL A 198 -10.46 29.08 -12.82
C VAL A 198 -9.35 29.25 -11.78
N SER A 199 -8.21 29.78 -12.23
CA SER A 199 -7.08 30.08 -11.34
C SER A 199 -7.46 31.17 -10.34
N PRO A 200 -7.25 30.97 -9.03
CA PRO A 200 -7.41 32.03 -8.03
C PRO A 200 -6.37 33.15 -8.18
N MET A 201 -5.27 32.90 -8.87
CA MET A 201 -4.18 33.85 -9.08
C MET A 201 -4.13 34.31 -10.54
N ALA A 202 -3.67 35.55 -10.76
CA ALA A 202 -3.50 36.10 -12.12
C ALA A 202 -2.54 35.26 -12.98
N ASN A 203 -1.47 34.72 -12.39
CA ASN A 203 -0.58 33.78 -13.05
C ASN A 203 -1.00 32.33 -12.72
N ALA A 204 -1.75 31.72 -13.64
CA ALA A 204 -2.24 30.34 -13.48
C ALA A 204 -1.11 29.30 -13.42
N ARG A 205 0.02 29.53 -14.10
CA ARG A 205 1.15 28.60 -14.05
C ARG A 205 1.81 28.60 -12.69
N LEU A 206 2.07 29.79 -12.14
CA LEU A 206 2.60 29.92 -10.77
C LEU A 206 1.66 29.28 -9.74
N PHE A 207 0.33 29.43 -9.92
CA PHE A 207 -0.64 28.75 -9.06
C PHE A 207 -0.47 27.23 -9.09
N LEU A 208 -0.35 26.63 -10.28
CA LEU A 208 -0.14 25.18 -10.44
C LEU A 208 1.21 24.71 -9.85
N ASP A 209 2.29 25.48 -10.06
CA ASP A 209 3.61 25.18 -9.50
C ASP A 209 3.60 25.21 -7.95
N LEU A 210 2.90 26.20 -7.38
CA LEU A 210 2.67 26.29 -5.92
C LEU A 210 1.79 25.15 -5.41
N LEU A 211 0.77 24.75 -6.17
CA LEU A 211 -0.11 23.64 -5.81
C LEU A 211 0.67 22.32 -5.75
N GLU A 212 1.54 22.08 -6.73
CA GLU A 212 2.39 20.90 -6.79
C GLU A 212 3.39 20.86 -5.63
N SER A 213 4.17 21.92 -5.47
CA SER A 213 5.19 22.01 -4.42
C SER A 213 4.60 21.97 -3.00
N SER A 214 3.50 22.68 -2.75
CA SER A 214 2.79 22.62 -1.47
C SER A 214 2.15 21.24 -1.25
N GLY A 215 1.59 20.61 -2.28
CA GLY A 215 1.09 19.25 -2.22
C GLY A 215 2.17 18.27 -1.76
N VAL A 216 3.38 18.34 -2.32
CA VAL A 216 4.52 17.49 -1.93
C VAL A 216 4.91 17.75 -0.47
N ALA A 217 4.99 19.03 -0.07
CA ALA A 217 5.32 19.40 1.31
C ALA A 217 4.28 18.86 2.31
N LEU A 218 2.97 18.96 1.99
CA LEU A 218 1.88 18.47 2.84
C LEU A 218 1.87 16.94 2.97
N HIS A 219 2.07 16.21 1.87
CA HIS A 219 2.16 14.74 1.91
C HIS A 219 3.38 14.27 2.69
N LEU A 220 4.54 14.91 2.48
CA LEU A 220 5.77 14.62 3.23
C LEU A 220 5.58 14.86 4.73
N LEU A 221 5.02 16.01 5.10
CA LEU A 221 4.76 16.35 6.49
C LEU A 221 3.75 15.37 7.12
N GLY A 222 2.65 15.09 6.41
CA GLY A 222 1.62 14.15 6.82
C GLY A 222 2.16 12.75 7.10
N LEU A 223 2.92 12.18 6.15
CA LEU A 223 3.55 10.87 6.29
C LEU A 223 4.57 10.86 7.43
N ALA A 224 5.44 11.87 7.51
CA ALA A 224 6.47 11.93 8.54
C ALA A 224 5.84 11.99 9.94
N MET A 225 4.80 12.82 10.12
CA MET A 225 4.06 12.91 11.38
C MET A 225 3.33 11.61 11.70
N PHE A 226 2.74 10.95 10.70
CA PHE A 226 2.14 9.62 10.87
C PHE A 226 3.15 8.60 11.38
N VAL A 227 4.34 8.52 10.78
CA VAL A 227 5.41 7.63 11.27
C VAL A 227 5.85 8.03 12.69
N ALA A 228 5.94 9.33 12.97
CA ALA A 228 6.36 9.85 14.28
C ALA A 228 5.48 9.35 15.43
N ILE A 229 4.17 9.23 15.22
CA ILE A 229 3.23 8.82 16.28
C ILE A 229 3.29 7.32 16.59
N LEU A 230 3.87 6.50 15.69
CA LEU A 230 4.04 5.06 15.87
C LEU A 230 5.30 4.73 16.69
N VAL A 231 6.29 5.62 16.69
CA VAL A 231 7.59 5.43 17.31
C VAL A 231 7.56 5.78 18.80
N ARG A 232 8.12 4.89 19.64
CA ARG A 232 8.10 4.99 21.10
C ARG A 232 8.99 6.10 21.66
N HIS A 233 10.22 6.19 21.17
CA HIS A 233 11.25 7.06 21.73
C HIS A 233 11.67 8.14 20.74
N GLN A 234 11.80 9.38 21.23
CA GLN A 234 12.14 10.54 20.41
C GLN A 234 13.40 10.35 19.55
N ARG A 235 14.43 9.69 20.09
CA ARG A 235 15.69 9.40 19.39
C ARG A 235 15.52 8.56 18.12
N HIS A 236 14.44 7.80 18.01
CA HIS A 236 14.17 6.92 16.87
C HIS A 236 13.19 7.54 15.86
N VAL A 237 12.58 8.69 16.17
CA VAL A 237 11.56 9.32 15.32
C VAL A 237 12.16 9.73 13.97
N VAL A 238 13.24 10.53 14.01
CA VAL A 238 13.90 11.02 12.80
C VAL A 238 14.50 9.86 11.97
N PRO A 239 15.25 8.90 12.55
CA PRO A 239 15.69 7.72 11.81
C PRO A 239 14.55 6.90 11.18
N ALA A 240 13.40 6.77 11.86
CA ALA A 240 12.26 6.05 11.31
C ALA A 240 11.63 6.79 10.11
N MET A 241 11.48 8.13 10.20
CA MET A 241 11.00 8.94 9.07
C MET A 241 11.91 8.78 7.84
N PHE A 242 13.23 8.95 8.03
CA PHE A 242 14.20 8.78 6.95
C PHE A 242 14.22 7.35 6.41
N GLY A 243 14.15 6.34 7.30
CA GLY A 243 14.07 4.94 6.89
C GLY A 243 12.83 4.66 6.04
N THR A 244 11.67 5.21 6.41
CA THR A 244 10.44 5.08 5.61
C THR A 244 10.57 5.73 4.25
N LEU A 245 11.08 6.96 4.19
CA LEU A 245 11.28 7.65 2.90
C LEU A 245 12.30 6.93 2.02
N ALA A 246 13.40 6.44 2.59
CA ALA A 246 14.44 5.71 1.86
C ALA A 246 13.91 4.41 1.27
N VAL A 247 13.15 3.62 2.05
CA VAL A 247 12.53 2.38 1.54
C VAL A 247 11.52 2.70 0.44
N GLY A 248 10.68 3.72 0.62
CA GLY A 248 9.74 4.16 -0.42
C GLY A 248 10.44 4.58 -1.71
N LEU A 249 11.53 5.35 -1.60
CA LEU A 249 12.32 5.79 -2.75
C LEU A 249 13.02 4.62 -3.45
N LEU A 250 13.57 3.66 -2.70
CA LEU A 250 14.17 2.46 -3.27
C LEU A 250 13.15 1.61 -4.05
N LEU A 251 11.94 1.44 -3.49
CA LEU A 251 10.85 0.79 -4.20
C LEU A 251 10.48 1.56 -5.47
N LYS A 252 10.37 2.90 -5.38
CA LYS A 252 10.09 3.75 -6.54
C LYS A 252 11.11 3.57 -7.66
N LEU A 253 12.40 3.63 -7.31
CA LEU A 253 13.50 3.44 -8.26
C LEU A 253 13.49 2.04 -8.88
N LEU A 254 13.23 1.01 -8.07
CA LEU A 254 13.14 -0.37 -8.55
C LEU A 254 12.01 -0.53 -9.57
N PHE A 255 10.80 -0.09 -9.22
CA PHE A 255 9.63 -0.21 -10.10
C PHE A 255 9.72 0.70 -11.32
N ALA A 256 10.25 1.92 -11.19
CA ALA A 256 10.54 2.78 -12.33
C ALA A 256 11.54 2.12 -13.29
N GLY A 257 12.60 1.49 -12.77
CA GLY A 257 13.59 0.77 -13.58
C GLY A 257 13.03 -0.45 -14.29
N MET A 258 12.11 -1.17 -13.64
CA MET A 258 11.44 -2.34 -14.18
C MET A 258 10.39 -1.97 -15.24
N MET A 259 9.62 -0.90 -15.03
CA MET A 259 8.37 -0.65 -15.77
C MET A 259 8.43 0.54 -16.73
N LEU A 260 9.17 1.62 -16.43
CA LEU A 260 9.21 2.84 -17.26
C LEU A 260 10.26 2.77 -18.37
N LYS A 261 9.97 3.39 -19.52
CA LYS A 261 10.95 3.58 -20.61
C LYS A 261 12.20 4.32 -20.09
N ARG A 262 13.36 4.08 -20.72
CA ARG A 262 14.64 4.66 -20.26
C ARG A 262 14.59 6.21 -20.21
N ALA A 263 13.92 6.84 -21.18
CA ALA A 263 13.75 8.29 -21.23
C ALA A 263 12.87 8.83 -20.07
N GLU A 264 11.87 8.04 -19.65
CA GLU A 264 10.90 8.42 -18.62
C GLU A 264 11.34 8.03 -17.20
N PHE A 265 12.56 7.51 -17.03
CA PHE A 265 13.00 6.96 -15.74
C PHE A 265 12.94 7.98 -14.60
N PHE A 266 13.13 9.28 -14.89
CA PHE A 266 13.04 10.37 -13.92
C PHE A 266 11.80 11.26 -14.12
N ALA A 267 10.80 10.82 -14.89
CA ALA A 267 9.57 11.60 -15.14
C ALA A 267 8.79 11.94 -13.86
N TRP A 268 9.05 11.23 -12.75
CA TRP A 268 8.46 11.46 -11.43
C TRP A 268 9.22 12.50 -10.58
N ILE A 269 10.27 13.14 -11.12
CA ILE A 269 11.03 14.24 -10.50
C ILE A 269 10.96 15.48 -11.39
N ASN A 270 10.52 16.60 -10.84
CA ASN A 270 10.62 17.92 -11.47
C ASN A 270 11.06 18.98 -10.43
N GLU A 271 11.23 20.23 -10.88
CA GLU A 271 11.70 21.34 -10.02
C GLU A 271 10.73 21.60 -8.85
N ASN A 272 9.43 21.59 -9.11
CA ASN A 272 8.39 21.85 -8.10
C ASN A 272 8.37 20.76 -7.03
N VAL A 273 8.54 19.49 -7.41
CA VAL A 273 8.65 18.35 -6.49
C VAL A 273 9.88 18.50 -5.60
N VAL A 274 11.02 18.93 -6.15
CA VAL A 274 12.25 19.16 -5.36
C VAL A 274 12.04 20.31 -4.37
N ILE A 275 11.49 21.44 -4.82
CA ILE A 275 11.19 22.60 -3.96
C ILE A 275 10.24 22.20 -2.83
N GLY A 276 9.15 21.49 -3.17
CA GLY A 276 8.17 20.99 -2.21
C GLY A 276 8.78 20.00 -1.21
N ALA A 277 9.65 19.11 -1.66
CA ALA A 277 10.35 18.18 -0.78
C ALA A 277 11.29 18.90 0.18
N LEU A 278 12.06 19.88 -0.28
CA LEU A 278 12.94 20.70 0.57
C LEU A 278 12.13 21.49 1.62
N ALA A 279 11.04 22.14 1.20
CA ALA A 279 10.14 22.86 2.10
C ALA A 279 9.51 21.90 3.13
N GLY A 280 9.04 20.73 2.70
CA GLY A 280 8.48 19.72 3.58
C GLY A 280 9.51 19.17 4.58
N LEU A 281 10.76 18.96 4.17
CA LEU A 281 11.84 18.53 5.08
C LEU A 281 12.12 19.59 6.16
N LEU A 282 12.10 20.87 5.82
CA LEU A 282 12.22 21.96 6.80
C LEU A 282 11.05 21.94 7.80
N LEU A 283 9.81 21.79 7.32
CA LEU A 283 8.63 21.67 8.17
C LEU A 283 8.71 20.45 9.09
N VAL A 284 9.16 19.30 8.57
CA VAL A 284 9.37 18.08 9.36
C VAL A 284 10.43 18.30 10.43
N ALA A 285 11.55 18.96 10.13
CA ALA A 285 12.62 19.23 11.10
C ALA A 285 12.13 20.08 12.28
N VAL A 286 11.26 21.06 12.02
CA VAL A 286 10.62 21.89 13.06
C VAL A 286 9.58 21.07 13.84
N CYS A 287 8.66 20.40 13.14
CA CYS A 287 7.53 19.69 13.75
C CYS A 287 7.94 18.42 14.50
N ALA A 288 9.07 17.80 14.13
CA ALA A 288 9.60 16.62 14.81
C ALA A 288 9.95 16.87 16.28
N ARG A 289 10.10 18.14 16.70
CA ARG A 289 10.38 18.52 18.11
C ARG A 289 9.12 18.65 18.97
N LEU A 290 7.94 18.73 18.35
CA LEU A 290 6.67 18.94 19.05
C LEU A 290 6.25 17.70 19.85
N ASN A 291 5.30 17.84 20.76
CA ASN A 291 4.76 16.67 21.48
C ASN A 291 3.96 15.74 20.53
N ARG A 292 3.71 14.51 20.97
CA ARG A 292 3.06 13.48 20.13
C ARG A 292 1.68 13.89 19.62
N ARG A 293 0.89 14.62 20.41
CA ARG A 293 -0.45 15.06 20.00
C ARG A 293 -0.41 16.15 18.95
N LEU A 294 0.49 17.12 19.09
CA LEU A 294 0.67 18.17 18.10
C LEU A 294 1.20 17.60 16.78
N ARG A 295 2.09 16.60 16.82
CA ARG A 295 2.49 15.87 15.60
C ARG A 295 1.29 15.21 14.93
N ALA A 296 0.46 14.50 15.70
CA ALA A 296 -0.74 13.87 15.18
C ALA A 296 -1.72 14.88 14.57
N LEU A 297 -1.96 16.00 15.26
CA LEU A 297 -2.84 17.07 14.77
C LEU A 297 -2.30 17.69 13.47
N LEU A 298 -1.03 18.08 13.44
CA LEU A 298 -0.41 18.67 12.26
C LEU A 298 -0.36 17.69 11.09
N GLY A 299 -0.07 16.42 11.34
CA GLY A 299 -0.11 15.37 10.31
C GLY A 299 -1.52 15.19 9.73
N ALA A 300 -2.54 15.13 10.58
CA ALA A 300 -3.94 15.03 10.16
C ALA A 300 -4.40 16.27 9.36
N LEU A 301 -4.04 17.48 9.82
CA LEU A 301 -4.34 18.72 9.12
C LEU A 301 -3.60 18.79 7.77
N SER A 302 -2.36 18.31 7.70
CA SER A 302 -1.57 18.33 6.45
C SER A 302 -2.17 17.40 5.40
N LEU A 303 -2.51 16.15 5.78
CA LEU A 303 -3.17 15.22 4.87
C LEU A 303 -4.60 15.68 4.53
N GLY A 304 -5.33 16.26 5.48
CA GLY A 304 -6.66 16.83 5.24
C GLY A 304 -6.63 18.01 4.28
N ALA A 305 -5.63 18.89 4.41
CA ALA A 305 -5.41 19.98 3.46
C ALA A 305 -5.05 19.45 2.07
N ALA A 306 -4.19 18.43 1.99
CA ALA A 306 -3.86 17.79 0.72
C ALA A 306 -5.08 17.15 0.03
N LEU A 307 -5.96 16.48 0.79
CA LEU A 307 -7.23 15.96 0.28
C LEU A 307 -8.16 17.09 -0.18
N GLY A 308 -8.29 18.16 0.60
CA GLY A 308 -9.10 19.32 0.23
C GLY A 308 -8.62 19.98 -1.07
N VAL A 309 -7.31 20.07 -1.27
CA VAL A 309 -6.70 20.52 -2.52
C VAL A 309 -7.07 19.60 -3.68
N SER A 310 -6.93 18.28 -3.51
CA SER A 310 -7.28 17.29 -4.53
C SER A 310 -8.77 17.35 -4.94
N TRP A 311 -9.66 17.60 -3.98
CA TRP A 311 -11.09 17.79 -4.26
C TRP A 311 -11.41 19.10 -4.95
N ALA A 312 -10.73 20.19 -4.57
CA ALA A 312 -10.94 21.51 -5.18
C ALA A 312 -10.39 21.58 -6.61
N TRP A 313 -9.26 20.92 -6.87
CA TRP A 313 -8.61 20.84 -8.18
C TRP A 313 -8.24 19.38 -8.50
N PRO A 314 -9.19 18.59 -9.04
CA PRO A 314 -8.96 17.19 -9.41
C PRO A 314 -8.13 17.09 -10.70
N LEU A 315 -6.85 17.45 -10.60
CA LEU A 315 -5.89 17.53 -11.72
C LEU A 315 -5.21 16.19 -12.01
N ALA A 316 -5.85 15.07 -11.63
CA ALA A 316 -5.28 13.74 -11.78
C ALA A 316 -5.00 13.41 -13.26
N PRO A 317 -3.86 12.78 -13.58
CA PRO A 317 -3.50 12.45 -14.94
C PRO A 317 -4.45 11.39 -15.48
N GLN A 318 -4.91 11.54 -16.71
CA GLN A 318 -5.73 10.52 -17.36
C GLN A 318 -4.93 9.23 -17.53
N LEU A 319 -5.53 8.09 -17.16
CA LEU A 319 -4.91 6.76 -17.23
C LEU A 319 -4.35 6.45 -18.64
N SER A 320 -4.98 6.98 -19.69
CA SER A 320 -4.53 6.86 -21.08
C SER A 320 -3.18 7.54 -21.36
N ALA A 321 -2.90 8.68 -20.71
CA ALA A 321 -1.65 9.41 -20.87
C ALA A 321 -0.48 8.69 -20.19
N THR A 322 -0.70 8.10 -19.02
CA THR A 322 0.32 7.38 -18.24
C THR A 322 0.72 6.04 -18.86
N LEU A 323 -0.17 5.36 -19.59
CA LEU A 323 0.16 4.10 -20.29
C LEU A 323 1.29 4.25 -21.32
N SER A 324 1.47 5.44 -21.89
CA SER A 324 2.53 5.73 -22.87
C SER A 324 3.95 5.69 -22.28
N LEU A 325 4.07 5.87 -20.95
CA LEU A 325 5.34 5.92 -20.22
C LEU A 325 5.93 4.52 -19.97
N PHE A 326 5.08 3.49 -19.95
CA PHE A 326 5.46 2.11 -19.66
C PHE A 326 6.17 1.44 -20.85
N ARG A 327 7.16 0.58 -20.56
CA ARG A 327 7.82 -0.27 -21.58
C ARG A 327 6.90 -1.39 -22.06
N TRP A 328 6.01 -1.82 -21.18
CA TRP A 328 5.17 -3.00 -21.33
C TRP A 328 3.73 -2.52 -21.54
N GLN A 329 2.97 -3.14 -22.45
CA GLN A 329 1.59 -2.72 -22.80
C GLN A 329 0.52 -3.70 -22.28
N TYR A 330 0.80 -4.44 -21.20
CA TYR A 330 -0.09 -5.49 -20.73
C TYR A 330 -1.29 -4.93 -19.94
N GLY A 331 -2.49 -5.48 -20.17
CA GLY A 331 -3.72 -5.09 -19.47
C GLY A 331 -3.64 -5.20 -17.94
N HIS A 332 -2.81 -6.09 -17.39
CA HIS A 332 -2.56 -6.18 -15.94
C HIS A 332 -1.72 -5.03 -15.34
N LEU A 333 -1.04 -4.22 -16.15
CA LEU A 333 -0.43 -2.98 -15.66
C LEU A 333 -1.49 -1.99 -15.20
N GLN A 334 -2.64 -1.93 -15.90
CA GLN A 334 -3.78 -1.11 -15.48
C GLN A 334 -4.36 -1.61 -14.15
N HIS A 335 -4.41 -2.92 -13.94
CA HIS A 335 -4.84 -3.50 -12.67
C HIS A 335 -3.83 -3.19 -11.54
N PHE A 336 -2.53 -3.31 -11.80
CA PHE A 336 -1.50 -3.02 -10.79
C PHE A 336 -1.42 -1.53 -10.45
N SER A 337 -1.41 -0.63 -11.45
CA SER A 337 -1.46 0.82 -11.23
C SER A 337 -2.78 1.22 -10.58
N GLY A 338 -3.89 0.61 -10.99
CA GLY A 338 -5.20 0.78 -10.38
C GLY A 338 -5.25 0.38 -8.90
N MET A 339 -4.56 -0.71 -8.52
CA MET A 339 -4.41 -1.12 -7.12
C MET A 339 -3.63 -0.06 -6.32
N ALA A 340 -2.49 0.38 -6.84
CA ALA A 340 -1.67 1.38 -6.18
C ALA A 340 -2.40 2.73 -6.05
N ALA A 341 -3.17 3.12 -7.07
CA ALA A 341 -4.04 4.29 -7.06
C ALA A 341 -5.16 4.16 -6.02
N LEU A 342 -5.90 3.05 -6.00
CA LEU A 342 -6.95 2.81 -5.00
C LEU A 342 -6.42 2.81 -3.57
N VAL A 343 -5.25 2.20 -3.36
CA VAL A 343 -4.57 2.28 -2.06
C VAL A 343 -4.17 3.73 -1.76
N GLY A 344 -3.67 4.46 -2.74
CA GLY A 344 -3.34 5.89 -2.65
C GLY A 344 -4.53 6.77 -2.27
N ASP A 345 -5.71 6.48 -2.81
CA ASP A 345 -6.94 7.22 -2.50
C ASP A 345 -7.42 6.93 -1.07
N ILE A 346 -7.39 5.66 -0.64
CA ILE A 346 -7.90 5.26 0.68
C ILE A 346 -6.92 5.61 1.81
N TRP A 347 -5.62 5.60 1.53
CA TRP A 347 -4.58 5.69 2.55
C TRP A 347 -4.65 6.97 3.42
N PRO A 348 -4.81 8.19 2.86
CA PRO A 348 -4.88 9.41 3.65
C PRO A 348 -5.99 9.37 4.71
N TYR A 349 -7.17 8.84 4.38
CA TYR A 349 -8.31 8.77 5.31
C TYR A 349 -8.00 7.92 6.54
N GLY A 350 -7.41 6.73 6.34
CA GLY A 350 -7.01 5.87 7.45
C GLY A 350 -5.91 6.49 8.31
N ALA A 351 -4.92 7.14 7.68
CA ALA A 351 -3.85 7.82 8.39
C ALA A 351 -4.40 8.98 9.25
N ILE A 352 -5.29 9.80 8.70
CA ILE A 352 -6.00 10.89 9.40
C ILE A 352 -6.79 10.32 10.58
N ALA A 353 -7.61 9.29 10.38
CA ALA A 353 -8.43 8.70 11.43
C ALA A 353 -7.57 8.21 12.62
N MET A 354 -6.44 7.57 12.34
CA MET A 354 -5.50 7.09 13.36
C MET A 354 -4.79 8.22 14.09
N MET A 355 -4.41 9.29 13.38
CA MET A 355 -3.82 10.48 13.99
C MET A 355 -4.84 11.21 14.88
N LEU A 356 -6.08 11.41 14.42
CA LEU A 356 -7.15 11.99 15.23
C LEU A 356 -7.48 11.14 16.46
N ALA A 357 -7.51 9.81 16.33
CA ALA A 357 -7.67 8.91 17.47
C ALA A 357 -6.55 9.09 18.51
N THR A 358 -5.33 9.42 18.08
CA THR A 358 -4.21 9.76 18.96
C THR A 358 -4.38 11.14 19.61
N VAL A 359 -4.93 12.11 18.89
CA VAL A 359 -5.24 13.45 19.44
C VAL A 359 -6.30 13.35 20.56
N PHE A 360 -7.38 12.62 20.29
CA PHE A 360 -8.52 12.46 21.21
C PHE A 360 -8.31 11.36 22.27
N ARG A 361 -7.15 10.70 22.29
CA ARG A 361 -6.78 9.65 23.28
C ARG A 361 -7.76 8.48 23.32
N LEU A 362 -8.40 8.15 22.19
CA LEU A 362 -9.40 7.08 22.10
C LEU A 362 -8.83 5.67 22.37
N TRP A 363 -7.51 5.55 22.57
CA TRP A 363 -6.78 4.29 22.74
C TRP A 363 -5.69 4.38 23.84
N GLU A 364 -5.74 5.41 24.69
CA GLU A 364 -5.00 5.40 25.97
C GLU A 364 -5.91 4.73 27.01
N GLU A 365 -5.73 3.41 27.20
CA GLU A 365 -6.22 2.68 28.39
C GLU A 365 -5.28 2.90 29.57
#